data_AF-A0A7C5C4Z4-F1
#
_entry.id   AF-A0A7C5C4Z4-F1
#
_cell.length_a   1.000
_cell.length_b   1.000
_cell.length_c   1.000
_cell.angle_alpha   90.00
_cell.angle_beta   90.00
_cell.angle_gamma   90.00
#
_symmetry.space_group_name_H-M   'P 1'
#
loop_
_entity.id
_entity.type
_entity.pdbx_description
1 polymer ?
#
loop_
_entity_poly.entity_id
_entity_poly.type
_entity_poly.pdbx_seq_one_letter_code
_entity_poly.pdbx_strand_id
1 'polypeptide(L)'
;MDNTKNQQTIQRGIAIVTGASSGIGAAFARHLAAGAGGQERFRSLPSFDELWLVARRGDRLTNLAEEIRRELGEVDGGTVQSETLTIRTFPA
;
A
#
# COMPACT_ATOMS: atom_id res chain seq x y z
N MET A 1 18.33 -13.19 -34.31
CA MET A 1 17.00 -13.53 -33.73
C MET A 1 16.97 -12.86 -32.37
N ASP A 2 16.38 -11.67 -32.32
CA ASP A 2 16.49 -10.75 -31.19
C ASP A 2 15.46 -11.11 -30.11
N ASN A 3 15.93 -11.31 -28.88
CA ASN A 3 15.14 -11.80 -27.74
C ASN A 3 14.65 -10.61 -26.89
N THR A 4 13.82 -9.74 -27.47
CA THR A 4 13.50 -8.42 -26.89
C THR A 4 12.05 -8.27 -26.40
N LYS A 5 11.40 -9.33 -25.89
CA LYS A 5 10.00 -9.22 -25.44
C LYS A 5 9.70 -9.91 -24.12
N ASN A 6 10.38 -9.53 -23.04
CA ASN A 6 9.82 -9.80 -21.71
C ASN A 6 10.21 -8.80 -20.62
N GLN A 7 10.29 -7.51 -20.96
CA GLN A 7 10.21 -6.48 -19.94
C GLN A 7 8.73 -6.17 -19.71
N GLN A 8 8.09 -6.94 -18.83
CA GLN A 8 6.78 -6.55 -18.31
C GLN A 8 6.95 -5.18 -17.67
N THR A 9 6.26 -4.18 -18.22
CA THR A 9 6.28 -2.81 -17.72
C THR A 9 5.57 -2.84 -16.38
N ILE A 10 6.31 -2.88 -15.27
CA ILE A 10 5.71 -2.82 -13.93
C ILE A 10 5.00 -1.46 -13.86
N GLN A 11 3.67 -1.50 -13.88
CA GLN A 11 2.85 -0.30 -13.81
C GLN A 11 2.88 0.20 -12.37
N ARG A 12 3.81 1.12 -12.09
CA ARG A 12 3.96 1.77 -10.79
C ARG A 12 2.89 2.84 -10.59
N GLY A 13 2.41 2.96 -9.37
CA GLY A 13 1.29 3.83 -9.02
C GLY A 13 1.35 4.25 -7.56
N ILE A 14 0.80 5.43 -7.28
CA ILE A 14 0.73 6.00 -5.92
C ILE A 14 -0.73 6.16 -5.53
N ALA A 15 -1.13 5.55 -4.42
CA ALA A 15 -2.38 5.82 -3.74
C ALA A 15 -2.15 6.84 -2.61
N ILE A 16 -2.91 7.94 -2.59
CA ILE A 16 -2.82 8.96 -1.54
C ILE A 16 -4.11 8.96 -0.71
N VAL A 17 -3.98 8.84 0.61
CA VAL A 17 -5.10 8.95 1.55
C VAL A 17 -4.91 10.17 2.43
N THR A 18 -5.77 11.17 2.27
CA THR A 18 -5.83 12.34 3.15
C THR A 18 -6.77 12.07 4.33
N GLY A 19 -6.48 12.68 5.48
CA GLY A 19 -7.20 12.37 6.72
C GLY A 19 -6.94 10.96 7.25
N ALA A 20 -5.80 10.35 6.91
CA ALA A 20 -5.48 8.95 7.21
C ALA A 20 -5.31 8.64 8.70
N SER A 21 -5.18 9.63 9.59
CA SER A 21 -4.84 9.39 11.00
C SER A 21 -5.97 8.80 11.87
N SER A 22 -7.22 8.75 11.38
CA SER A 22 -8.34 8.15 12.12
C SER A 22 -9.58 7.93 11.25
N GLY A 23 -10.58 7.23 11.81
CA GLY A 23 -11.90 7.09 11.21
C GLY A 23 -11.85 6.42 9.83
N ILE A 24 -12.63 6.95 8.88
CA ILE A 24 -12.77 6.39 7.53
C ILE A 24 -11.44 6.41 6.77
N GLY A 25 -10.64 7.48 6.89
CA GLY A 25 -9.34 7.55 6.20
C GLY A 25 -8.38 6.44 6.66
N ALA A 26 -8.32 6.18 7.97
CA ALA A 26 -7.51 5.10 8.51
C ALA A 26 -8.04 3.71 8.11
N ALA A 27 -9.36 3.51 8.12
CA ALA A 27 -9.97 2.25 7.69
C ALA A 27 -9.73 1.99 6.19
N PHE A 28 -9.85 3.01 5.36
CA PHE A 28 -9.64 2.90 3.92
C PHE A 28 -8.17 2.64 3.57
N ALA A 29 -7.22 3.27 4.28
CA ALA A 29 -5.79 2.99 4.12
C ALA A 29 -5.44 1.51 4.35
N ARG A 30 -6.06 0.87 5.36
CA ARG A 30 -5.88 -0.58 5.62
C ARG A 30 -6.40 -1.43 4.46
N HIS A 31 -7.61 -1.15 3.97
CA HIS A 31 -8.19 -1.90 2.84
C HIS A 31 -7.35 -1.72 1.56
N LEU A 32 -6.84 -0.51 1.30
CA LEU A 32 -5.93 -0.27 0.17
C LEU A 32 -4.64 -1.09 0.31
N ALA A 33 -4.06 -1.14 1.50
CA ALA A 33 -2.85 -1.93 1.73
C ALA A 33 -3.09 -3.44 1.53
N ALA A 34 -4.19 -3.97 2.09
CA ALA A 34 -4.60 -5.36 1.86
C ALA A 34 -4.83 -5.64 0.36
N GLY A 35 -5.41 -4.67 -0.37
CA GLY A 35 -5.63 -4.80 -1.80
C GLY A 35 -4.36 -4.79 -2.66
N ALA A 36 -3.35 -4.02 -2.26
CA ALA A 36 -2.03 -4.07 -2.89
C ALA A 36 -1.32 -5.41 -2.64
N GLY A 37 -1.51 -6.03 -1.47
CA GLY A 37 -1.08 -7.39 -1.16
C GLY A 37 -1.89 -8.50 -1.85
N GLY A 38 -2.84 -8.14 -2.73
CA GLY A 38 -3.68 -9.08 -3.47
C GLY A 38 -4.84 -9.70 -2.67
N GLN A 39 -5.06 -9.26 -1.42
CA GLN A 39 -6.10 -9.81 -0.54
C GLN A 39 -7.48 -9.19 -0.82
N GLU A 40 -7.53 -7.94 -1.28
CA GLU A 40 -8.74 -7.22 -1.62
C GLU A 40 -8.68 -6.61 -3.03
N ARG A 41 -9.81 -6.51 -3.74
CA ARG A 41 -9.83 -5.90 -5.09
C ARG A 41 -10.90 -4.84 -5.19
N PHE A 42 -10.46 -3.59 -5.25
CA PHE A 42 -11.33 -2.48 -5.64
C PHE A 42 -11.55 -2.54 -7.16
N ARG A 43 -12.82 -2.63 -7.57
CA ARG A 43 -13.17 -2.60 -8.99
C ARG A 43 -12.69 -1.29 -9.62
N SER A 44 -11.98 -1.40 -10.73
CA SER A 44 -11.47 -0.25 -11.51
C SER A 44 -10.40 0.60 -10.80
N LEU A 45 -9.84 0.13 -9.68
CA LEU A 45 -8.66 0.76 -9.10
C LEU A 45 -7.40 0.26 -9.84
N PRO A 46 -6.55 1.16 -10.38
CA PRO A 46 -5.28 0.76 -10.97
C PRO A 46 -4.38 0.10 -9.93
N SER A 47 -3.45 -0.75 -10.38
CA SER A 47 -2.37 -1.24 -9.52
C SER A 47 -1.51 -0.08 -9.02
N PHE A 48 -1.01 -0.20 -7.79
CA PHE A 48 -0.11 0.74 -7.16
C PHE A 48 0.87 0.01 -6.25
N ASP A 49 2.08 0.55 -6.14
CA ASP A 49 3.18 0.04 -5.34
C ASP A 49 3.59 1.03 -4.23
N GLU A 50 2.96 2.20 -4.16
CA GLU A 50 3.12 3.15 -3.08
C GLU A 50 1.78 3.55 -2.42
N LEU A 51 1.77 3.62 -1.09
CA LEU A 51 0.67 4.16 -0.29
C LEU A 51 1.15 5.34 0.56
N TRP A 52 0.60 6.51 0.30
CA TRP A 52 0.95 7.77 0.97
C TRP A 52 -0.15 8.19 1.93
N LEU A 53 0.18 8.24 3.22
CA LEU A 53 -0.74 8.60 4.28
C LEU A 53 -0.51 10.06 4.69
N VAL A 54 -1.55 10.88 4.63
CA VAL A 54 -1.47 12.33 4.88
C VAL A 54 -2.49 12.77 5.93
N ALA A 55 -2.04 13.41 7.01
CA ALA A 55 -2.88 13.98 8.06
C ALA A 55 -2.04 14.81 9.04
N ARG A 56 -2.69 15.64 9.87
CA ARG A 56 -1.99 16.51 10.83
C ARG A 56 -1.41 15.80 12.06
N ARG A 57 -2.01 14.67 12.45
CA ARG A 57 -1.63 13.92 13.66
C ARG A 57 -0.53 12.91 13.32
N GLY A 58 0.72 13.35 13.37
CA GLY A 58 1.89 12.57 12.95
C GLY A 58 2.13 11.28 13.74
N ASP A 59 1.92 11.32 15.06
CA ASP A 59 2.00 10.15 15.95
C ASP A 59 1.05 9.02 15.51
N ARG A 60 -0.21 9.38 15.23
CA ARG A 60 -1.22 8.41 14.77
C ARG A 60 -0.94 7.89 13.37
N LEU A 61 -0.36 8.72 12.51
CA LEU A 61 0.09 8.34 11.17
C LEU A 61 1.20 7.29 11.22
N THR A 62 2.21 7.52 12.06
CA THR A 62 3.30 6.56 12.28
C THR A 62 2.75 5.25 12.80
N ASN A 63 1.89 5.29 13.82
CA ASN A 63 1.28 4.08 14.38
C ASN A 63 0.46 3.30 13.33
N LEU A 64 -0.33 3.98 12.51
CA LEU A 64 -1.08 3.34 11.43
C LEU A 64 -0.16 2.72 10.38
N ALA A 65 0.92 3.40 10.01
CA ALA A 65 1.88 2.86 9.04
C ALA A 65 2.57 1.59 9.58
N GLU A 66 2.98 1.58 10.85
CA GLU A 66 3.56 0.39 11.50
C GLU A 66 2.57 -0.76 11.63
N GLU A 67 1.31 -0.45 11.96
CA GLU A 67 0.22 -1.44 12.00
C GLU A 67 0.05 -2.13 10.64
N ILE A 68 -0.05 -1.36 9.56
CA ILE A 68 -0.21 -1.88 8.20
C ILE A 68 1.01 -2.71 7.77
N ARG A 69 2.23 -2.24 8.06
CA ARG A 69 3.46 -2.99 7.74
C ARG A 69 3.51 -4.35 8.43
N ARG A 70 3.10 -4.39 9.71
CA ARG A 70 3.02 -5.63 10.47
C ARG A 70 1.99 -6.58 9.88
N GLU A 71 0.77 -6.09 9.59
CA GLU A 71 -0.29 -6.91 8.99
C GLU A 71 0.12 -7.49 7.65
N LEU A 72 0.82 -6.72 6.79
CA LEU A 72 1.33 -7.24 5.52
C LEU A 72 2.48 -8.25 5.69
N GLY A 73 3.30 -8.12 6.74
CA GLY A 73 4.41 -9.02 7.03
C GLY A 73 4.02 -10.32 7.76
N GLU A 74 2.92 -10.30 8.52
CA GLU A 74 2.40 -11.47 9.26
C GLU A 74 1.63 -12.46 8.37
N VAL A 75 1.37 -12.11 7.11
CA VAL A 75 0.55 -12.91 6.20
C VAL A 75 1.24 -14.21 5.74
N ASP A 76 2.56 -14.36 5.89
CA ASP A 76 3.25 -15.52 5.29
C ASP A 76 4.24 -16.25 6.21
N GLY A 77 3.74 -17.33 6.82
CA GLY A 77 4.52 -18.54 7.14
C GLY A 77 4.91 -19.36 5.88
N GLY A 78 4.99 -18.73 4.72
CA GLY A 78 5.36 -19.34 3.44
C GLY A 78 5.65 -18.25 2.42
N THR A 79 6.92 -18.11 2.03
CA THR A 79 7.46 -17.17 1.04
C THR A 79 6.46 -16.68 -0.02
N VAL A 80 6.00 -15.42 0.08
CA VAL A 80 5.38 -14.72 -1.05
C VAL A 80 6.27 -13.57 -1.51
N GLN A 81 6.54 -13.59 -2.80
CA GLN A 81 7.22 -12.56 -3.57
C GLN A 81 6.28 -11.36 -3.81
N SER A 82 5.83 -10.69 -2.74
CA SER A 82 4.96 -9.53 -2.89
C SER A 82 5.77 -8.36 -3.48
N GLU A 83 5.29 -7.74 -4.55
CA GLU A 83 5.74 -6.42 -4.96
C GLU A 83 5.67 -5.51 -3.73
N THR A 84 6.81 -4.97 -3.31
CA THR A 84 6.97 -4.30 -2.02
C THR A 84 6.12 -3.02 -1.98
N LEU A 85 4.93 -3.07 -1.38
CA LEU A 85 4.13 -1.86 -1.14
C LEU A 85 4.95 -0.90 -0.24
N THR A 86 5.29 0.26 -0.78
CA THR A 86 6.04 1.29 -0.07
C THR A 86 5.08 2.23 0.64
N ILE A 87 5.11 2.23 1.98
CA ILE A 87 4.24 3.09 2.80
C ILE A 87 5.01 4.33 3.26
N ARG A 88 4.49 5.52 2.95
CA ARG A 88 5.05 6.83 3.36
C ARG A 88 4.05 7.63 4.19
N THR A 89 4.54 8.37 5.17
CA THR A 89 3.73 9.24 6.02
C THR A 89 4.11 10.70 5.83
N PHE A 90 3.10 11.56 5.66
CA PHE A 90 3.27 13.01 5.49
C PHE A 90 2.44 13.73 6.56
N PRO A 91 3.04 14.11 7.70
CA PRO A 91 2.39 15.01 8.64
C PRO A 91 2.19 16.38 7.97
N ALA A 92 0.96 16.89 8.00
CA ALA A 92 0.54 18.12 7.33
C ALA A 92 0.03 19.21 8.29
#